data_AF-A0AA35SD50-F1
#
_entry.id   AF-A0AA35SD50-F1
#
_cell.length_a   1.000
_cell.length_b   1.000
_cell.length_c   1.000
_cell.angle_alpha   90.00
_cell.angle_beta   90.00
_cell.angle_gamma   90.00
#
_symmetry.space_group_name_H-M   'P 1'
#
loop_
_entity.id
_entity.type
_entity.pdbx_description
1 polymer ?
#
loop_
_entity_poly.entity_id
_entity_poly.type
_entity_poly.pdbx_seq_one_letter_code
_entity_poly.pdbx_strand_id
1 'polypeptide(L)'
;MKLLHVSQELANQHYGEHVGKPFFDGLVSFITSGPIVAMALEGNGAVAIVRKTMGATNPADSPPGTVRGDYGIDIGRNLVHGVGLGRVCEA
;
A
#
# COMPACT_ATOMS: atom_id res chain seq x y z
N MET A 1 15.44 -3.60 -0.34
CA MET A 1 14.77 -2.28 -0.22
C MET A 1 15.31 -1.36 -1.30
N LYS A 2 14.47 -0.53 -1.92
CA LYS A 2 14.87 0.45 -2.94
C LYS A 2 13.98 1.70 -2.87
N LEU A 3 14.58 2.89 -2.95
CA LEU A 3 13.86 4.14 -3.19
C LEU A 3 13.63 4.29 -4.70
N LEU A 4 12.39 4.50 -5.13
CA LEU A 4 12.06 4.65 -6.56
C LEU A 4 10.84 5.55 -6.76
N HIS A 5 10.78 6.18 -7.93
CA HIS A 5 9.59 6.89 -8.40
C HIS A 5 8.78 5.94 -9.28
N VAL A 6 7.53 5.67 -8.91
CA VAL A 6 6.66 4.74 -9.66
C VAL A 6 6.19 5.44 -10.94
N SER A 7 6.34 4.79 -12.10
CA SER A 7 5.80 5.31 -13.36
C SER A 7 4.29 5.09 -13.42
N GLN A 8 3.61 5.87 -14.26
CA GLN A 8 2.16 5.72 -14.44
C GLN A 8 1.81 4.35 -15.02
N GLU A 9 2.64 3.81 -15.93
CA GLU A 9 2.48 2.48 -16.51
C GLU A 9 2.58 1.40 -15.43
N LEU A 10 3.60 1.47 -14.56
CA LEU A 10 3.79 0.51 -13.47
C LEU A 10 2.65 0.58 -12.45
N ALA A 11 2.19 1.79 -12.10
CA ALA A 11 1.05 1.98 -11.21
C ALA A 11 -0.24 1.37 -11.77
N ASN A 12 -0.51 1.57 -13.06
CA ASN A 12 -1.67 1.00 -13.74
C ASN A 12 -1.61 -0.52 -13.81
N GLN A 13 -0.42 -1.09 -14.07
CA GLN A 13 -0.22 -2.54 -14.05
C GLN A 13 -0.45 -3.11 -12.64
N HIS A 14 0.15 -2.50 -11.61
CA HIS A 14 0.06 -2.94 -10.22
C HIS A 14 -1.36 -2.90 -9.68
N TYR A 15 -2.12 -1.86 -10.03
CA TYR A 15 -3.51 -1.66 -9.58
C TYR A 15 -4.56 -2.05 -10.64
N GLY A 16 -4.22 -2.81 -11.67
CA GLY A 16 -5.12 -3.12 -12.78
C GLY A 16 -6.48 -3.70 -12.36
N GLU A 17 -6.55 -4.40 -11.22
CA GLU A 17 -7.79 -4.94 -10.64
C GLU A 17 -8.76 -3.89 -10.11
N HIS A 18 -8.34 -2.64 -10.07
CA HIS A 18 -9.14 -1.52 -9.59
C HIS A 18 -9.58 -0.60 -10.73
N VAL A 19 -9.22 -0.92 -11.98
CA VAL A 19 -9.71 -0.19 -13.16
C VAL A 19 -11.24 -0.15 -13.15
N GLY A 20 -11.80 1.04 -13.41
CA GLY A 20 -13.24 1.29 -13.40
C GLY A 20 -13.83 1.54 -12.01
N LYS A 21 -13.07 1.40 -10.92
CA LYS A 21 -13.53 1.82 -9.59
C LYS A 21 -13.43 3.35 -9.45
N PRO A 22 -14.36 4.01 -8.73
CA PRO A 22 -14.39 5.47 -8.60
C PRO A 22 -13.10 6.09 -8.02
N PHE A 23 -12.30 5.32 -7.30
CA PHE A 23 -11.07 5.77 -6.64
C PHE A 23 -9.79 5.46 -7.43
N PHE A 24 -9.89 4.79 -8.59
CA PHE A 24 -8.72 4.30 -9.32
C PHE A 24 -7.77 5.43 -9.76
N ASP A 25 -8.30 6.46 -10.41
CA ASP A 25 -7.49 7.57 -10.91
C ASP A 25 -6.79 8.32 -9.76
N GLY A 26 -7.49 8.48 -8.63
CA GLY A 26 -6.92 9.06 -7.42
C GLY A 26 -5.80 8.21 -6.83
N LEU A 27 -5.95 6.88 -6.84
CA LEU A 27 -4.94 5.93 -6.39
C LEU A 27 -3.67 6.00 -7.25
N VAL A 28 -3.82 5.99 -8.58
CA VAL A 28 -2.71 6.08 -9.53
C VAL A 28 -2.01 7.44 -9.40
N SER A 29 -2.77 8.53 -9.28
CA SER A 29 -2.22 9.86 -9.07
C SER A 29 -1.44 9.96 -7.76
N PHE A 30 -1.88 9.28 -6.70
CA PHE A 30 -1.22 9.33 -5.39
C PHE A 30 0.10 8.54 -5.37
N ILE A 31 0.11 7.30 -5.87
CA ILE A 31 1.33 6.49 -5.84
C ILE A 31 2.44 7.03 -6.75
N THR A 32 2.07 7.80 -7.78
CA THR A 32 3.02 8.43 -8.72
C THR A 32 3.41 9.87 -8.33
N SER A 33 2.81 10.47 -7.29
CA SER A 33 3.07 11.87 -6.92
C SER A 33 4.44 12.11 -6.27
N GLY A 34 5.13 11.06 -5.86
CA GLY A 34 6.42 11.18 -5.17
C GLY A 34 7.19 9.85 -5.10
N PRO A 35 8.44 9.88 -4.61
CA PRO A 35 9.22 8.67 -4.44
C PRO A 35 8.65 7.79 -3.32
N ILE A 36 8.70 6.48 -3.52
CA ILE A 36 8.32 5.46 -2.54
C ILE A 36 9.54 4.63 -2.13
N VAL A 37 9.42 3.96 -0.98
CA VAL A 37 10.35 2.90 -0.56
C VAL A 37 9.71 1.54 -0.82
N ALA A 38 10.23 0.80 -1.80
CA ALA A 38 9.82 -0.56 -2.07
C ALA A 38 10.67 -1.55 -1.27
N MET A 39 10.04 -2.58 -0.70
CA MET A 39 10.69 -3.59 0.13
C MET A 39 10.12 -4.98 -0.12
N ALA A 40 10.99 -5.99 -0.05
CA ALA A 40 10.61 -7.38 0.14
C ALA A 40 10.94 -7.76 1.59
N LEU A 41 9.96 -8.33 2.30
CA LEU A 41 10.08 -8.74 3.69
C LEU A 41 9.87 -10.26 3.77
N GLU A 42 10.77 -10.95 4.47
CA GLU A 42 10.74 -12.41 4.63
C GLU A 42 10.57 -12.77 6.12
N GLY A 43 9.86 -13.87 6.36
CA GLY A 43 9.70 -14.42 7.70
C GLY A 43 8.46 -15.31 7.83
N ASN A 44 8.40 -16.05 8.93
CA ASN A 44 7.26 -16.92 9.22
C ASN A 44 5.98 -16.08 9.40
N GLY A 45 5.00 -16.31 8.53
CA GLY A 45 3.76 -15.55 8.55
C GLY A 45 3.93 -14.07 8.17
N ALA A 46 4.98 -13.72 7.41
CA ALA A 46 5.30 -12.33 7.04
C ALA A 46 4.10 -11.53 6.53
N VAL A 47 3.26 -12.13 5.67
CA VAL A 47 2.04 -11.48 5.16
C VAL A 47 1.11 -11.05 6.31
N ALA A 48 0.79 -11.95 7.23
CA ALA A 48 -0.11 -11.68 8.33
C ALA A 48 0.49 -10.65 9.30
N ILE A 49 1.78 -10.77 9.60
CA ILE A 49 2.51 -9.85 10.47
C ILE A 49 2.53 -8.45 9.86
N VAL A 50 2.91 -8.31 8.59
CA VAL A 50 2.97 -7.02 7.89
C VAL A 50 1.59 -6.36 7.87
N ARG A 51 0.52 -7.10 7.55
CA ARG A 51 -0.84 -6.55 7.58
C ARG A 51 -1.26 -6.10 8.98
N LYS A 52 -0.88 -6.84 10.01
CA LYS A 52 -1.13 -6.46 11.40
C LYS A 52 -0.39 -5.17 11.77
N THR A 53 0.87 -5.03 11.36
CA THR A 53 1.69 -3.83 11.58
C THR A 53 1.14 -2.62 10.82
N MET A 54 0.58 -2.81 9.62
CA MET A 54 0.00 -1.73 8.83
C MET A 54 -1.27 -1.13 9.46
N GLY A 55 -2.15 -1.96 10.02
CA GLY A 55 -3.47 -1.53 10.51
C GLY A 55 -4.58 -1.60 9.44
N ALA A 56 -5.80 -1.24 9.82
CA ALA A 56 -6.97 -1.23 8.94
C ALA A 56 -6.79 -0.26 7.76
N THR A 57 -7.47 -0.48 6.63
CA THR A 57 -7.31 0.39 5.44
C THR A 57 -7.69 1.84 5.70
N ASN A 58 -8.71 2.06 6.52
CA ASN A 58 -9.07 3.38 7.03
C ASN A 58 -8.25 3.66 8.30
N PRO A 59 -7.42 4.73 8.32
CA PRO A 59 -6.67 5.14 9.51
C PRO A 59 -7.51 5.30 10.76
N ALA A 60 -8.74 5.81 10.64
CA ALA A 60 -9.65 6.02 11.78
C ALA A 60 -10.07 4.70 12.47
N ASP A 61 -10.00 3.58 11.75
CA ASP A 61 -10.33 2.25 12.26
C ASP A 61 -9.06 1.47 12.68
N SER A 62 -7.88 2.10 12.60
CA SER A 62 -6.60 1.45 12.89
C SER A 62 -6.21 1.59 14.37
N PRO A 63 -5.76 0.51 15.04
CA PRO A 63 -5.28 0.61 16.42
C PRO A 63 -4.06 1.52 16.55
N PRO A 64 -3.89 2.21 17.69
CA PRO A 64 -2.65 2.92 18.02
C PRO A 64 -1.42 2.00 17.94
N GLY A 65 -0.30 2.52 17.46
CA GLY A 65 0.94 1.74 17.27
C GLY A 65 1.01 1.00 15.93
N THR A 66 -0.03 1.09 15.09
CA THR A 66 0.02 0.62 13.70
C THR A 66 0.42 1.77 12.78
N VAL A 67 1.04 1.45 11.63
CA VAL A 67 1.51 2.49 10.69
C VAL A 67 0.38 3.43 10.28
N ARG A 68 -0.81 2.90 10.01
CA ARG A 68 -1.97 3.72 9.62
C ARG A 68 -2.62 4.43 10.80
N GLY A 69 -2.63 3.83 11.99
CA GLY A 69 -3.14 4.48 13.19
C GLY A 69 -2.30 5.70 13.59
N ASP A 70 -0.99 5.61 13.44
CA ASP A 70 -0.07 6.66 13.90
C ASP A 70 0.22 7.72 12.82
N TYR A 71 0.20 7.35 11.53
CA TYR A 71 0.67 8.22 10.44
C TYR A 71 -0.30 8.32 9.24
N GLY A 72 -1.41 7.59 9.25
CA GLY A 72 -2.41 7.67 8.17
C GLY A 72 -3.25 8.95 8.27
N ILE A 73 -3.64 9.50 7.12
CA ILE A 73 -4.47 10.73 7.06
C ILE A 73 -5.94 10.38 6.84
N ASP A 74 -6.21 9.65 5.75
CA ASP A 74 -7.54 9.24 5.33
C ASP A 74 -7.47 7.92 4.52
N ILE A 75 -8.61 7.39 4.07
CA ILE A 75 -8.67 6.13 3.34
C ILE A 75 -7.94 6.16 1.99
N GLY A 76 -7.88 7.31 1.32
CA GLY A 76 -7.16 7.50 0.06
C GLY A 76 -5.67 7.79 0.26
N ARG A 77 -5.29 8.26 1.45
CA ARG A 77 -3.91 8.61 1.86
C ARG A 77 -3.53 7.87 3.14
N ASN A 78 -3.51 6.55 3.06
CA ASN A 78 -3.22 5.66 4.20
C ASN A 78 -1.75 5.21 4.28
N LEU A 79 -0.85 5.95 3.64
CA LEU A 79 0.62 5.87 3.73
C LEU A 79 1.31 4.59 3.22
N VAL A 80 0.77 3.41 3.48
CA VAL A 80 1.44 2.12 3.25
C VAL A 80 0.56 1.14 2.50
N HIS A 81 1.17 0.47 1.52
CA HIS A 81 0.61 -0.66 0.79
C HIS A 81 1.32 -1.97 1.19
N GLY A 82 0.60 -3.08 1.12
CA GLY A 82 1.11 -4.40 1.44
C GLY A 82 0.31 -5.47 0.72
N VAL A 83 0.90 -6.65 0.63
CA VAL A 83 0.33 -7.79 -0.09
C VAL A 83 -1.06 -8.20 0.45
N GLY A 84 -1.97 -8.49 -0.46
CA GLY A 84 -3.22 -9.18 -0.14
C GLY A 84 -2.96 -10.64 0.26
N LEU A 85 -3.86 -11.23 1.04
CA LEU A 85 -3.84 -12.68 1.29
C LEU A 85 -3.90 -13.43 -0.06
N GLY A 86 -2.88 -14.22 -0.36
CA GLY A 86 -2.78 -15.01 -1.59
C GLY A 86 -1.93 -14.43 -2.72
N ARG A 87 -1.25 -13.29 -2.52
CA ARG A 87 -0.29 -12.77 -3.51
C ARG A 87 1.05 -12.42 -2.88
N VAL A 88 2.11 -12.99 -3.43
CA VAL A 88 3.47 -12.47 -3.26
C VAL A 88 3.57 -11.27 -4.20
N CYS A 89 3.90 -10.08 -3.69
CA CYS A 89 4.33 -8.98 -4.55
C CYS A 89 5.70 -9.36 -5.12
N GLU A 90 5.72 -10.01 -6.27
CA GLU A 90 6.90 -10.00 -7.13
C GLU A 90 6.96 -8.59 -7.74
N ALA A 91 8.06 -7.89 -7.44
CA ALA A 91 8.34 -6.56 -7.95
C ALA A 91 8.84 -6.60 -9.40
#